data_AF-A0A0E9Y363-F1
#
_entry.id   AF-A0A0E9Y363-F1
#
_cell.length_a   1.000
_cell.length_b   1.000
_cell.length_c   1.000
_cell.angle_alpha   90.00
_cell.angle_beta   90.00
_cell.angle_gamma   90.00
#
_symmetry.space_group_name_H-M   'P 1'
#
loop_
_entity.id
_entity.type
_entity.pdbx_description
1 polymer ?
#
loop_
_entity_poly.entity_id
_entity_poly.type
_entity_poly.pdbx_seq_one_letter_code
_entity_poly.pdbx_strand_id
1 'polypeptide(L)'
;MAYAGARGETQQELYDSLAYSSAGLAPDHVPNAHAQHTQALKSPSSSTLLVANTAVVQEGYNVLREYLQTLNQSFSAEVSTTNLADEQSLR
;
A
#
# COMPACT_ATOMS: atom_id res chain seq x y z
N MET A 1 1.40 0.64 2.96
CA MET A 1 1.53 0.99 1.53
C MET A 1 2.79 1.77 1.23
N ALA A 2 2.98 3.01 1.72
CA ALA A 2 4.12 3.87 1.37
C ALA A 2 5.51 3.22 1.53
N TYR A 3 5.70 2.42 2.58
CA TYR A 3 6.92 1.63 2.81
C TYR A 3 7.36 0.80 1.60
N ALA A 4 6.42 0.23 0.84
CA ALA A 4 6.72 -0.66 -0.29
C ALA A 4 7.38 0.07 -1.48
N GLY A 5 7.27 1.40 -1.56
CA GLY A 5 7.92 2.21 -2.58
C GLY A 5 9.14 2.98 -2.08
N ALA A 6 9.36 3.02 -0.76
CA ALA A 6 10.47 3.73 -0.15
C ALA A 6 11.79 2.94 -0.28
N ARG A 7 12.92 3.65 -0.23
CA ARG A 7 14.28 3.07 -0.20
C ARG A 7 15.17 3.88 0.74
N GLY A 8 16.29 3.28 1.16
CA GLY A 8 17.28 3.95 1.99
C GLY A 8 16.70 4.39 3.34
N GLU A 9 17.07 5.60 3.78
CA GLU A 9 16.66 6.15 5.08
C GLU A 9 15.13 6.22 5.24
N THR A 10 14.40 6.64 4.20
CA THR A 10 12.93 6.69 4.25
C THR A 10 12.30 5.32 4.47
N GLN A 11 12.87 4.27 3.87
CA GLN A 11 12.39 2.91 4.09
C GLN A 11 12.68 2.46 5.52
N GLN A 12 13.87 2.74 6.03
CA GLN A 12 14.28 2.40 7.39
C GLN A 12 13.40 3.11 8.44
N GLU A 13 13.18 4.42 8.29
CA GLU A 13 12.32 5.18 9.18
C GLU A 13 10.88 4.64 9.21
N LEU A 14 10.32 4.30 8.05
CA LEU A 14 9.00 3.68 7.97
C LEU A 14 8.99 2.28 8.59
N TYR A 15 10.06 1.50 8.42
CA TYR A 15 10.17 0.17 8.99
C TYR A 15 10.17 0.19 10.52
N ASP A 16 10.95 1.10 11.11
CA ASP A 16 11.07 1.26 12.55
C ASP A 16 9.80 1.89 13.15
N SER A 17 9.27 2.94 12.52
CA SER A 17 8.09 3.66 13.01
C SER A 17 6.81 2.82 12.96
N LEU A 18 6.71 1.91 11.98
CA LEU A 18 5.60 0.96 11.88
C LEU A 18 5.84 -0.32 12.70
N ALA A 19 6.94 -0.38 13.44
CA ALA A 19 7.30 -1.46 14.36
C ALA A 19 7.37 -2.86 13.71
N TYR A 20 7.77 -2.95 12.44
CA TYR A 20 7.89 -4.23 11.75
C TYR A 20 8.98 -5.12 12.36
N SER A 21 10.09 -4.53 12.81
CA SER A 21 11.14 -5.23 13.55
C SER A 21 10.62 -5.86 14.85
N SER A 22 9.88 -5.08 15.64
CA SER A 22 9.25 -5.55 16.89
C SER A 22 8.20 -6.63 16.65
N ALA A 23 7.54 -6.61 15.49
CA ALA A 23 6.64 -7.67 15.04
C ALA A 23 7.37 -8.91 14.48
N GLY A 24 8.70 -8.91 14.43
CA GLY A 24 9.50 -10.01 13.90
C GLY A 24 9.44 -10.16 12.38
N LEU A 25 8.99 -9.14 11.66
CA LEU A 25 8.86 -9.17 10.20
C LEU A 25 10.15 -8.68 9.54
N ALA A 26 10.83 -9.55 8.80
CA ALA A 26 11.91 -9.12 7.92
C ALA A 26 11.39 -8.16 6.82
N PRO A 27 12.23 -7.21 6.33
CA PRO A 27 11.81 -6.19 5.35
C PRO A 27 11.11 -6.72 4.10
N ASP A 28 11.58 -7.85 3.58
CA ASP A 28 11.08 -8.57 2.40
C ASP A 28 9.78 -9.34 2.66
N HIS A 29 9.49 -9.67 3.92
CA HIS A 29 8.24 -10.33 4.32
C HIS A 29 7.09 -9.36 4.58
N VAL A 30 7.36 -8.07 4.78
CA VAL A 30 6.34 -7.05 5.09
C VAL A 30 5.18 -7.05 4.07
N PRO A 31 5.40 -7.02 2.74
CA PRO A 31 4.29 -7.02 1.78
C PRO A 31 3.41 -8.28 1.90
N ASN A 32 4.01 -9.46 2.04
CA ASN A 32 3.26 -10.71 2.17
C ASN A 32 2.45 -10.76 3.48
N ALA A 33 3.00 -10.26 4.59
CA ALA A 33 2.27 -10.16 5.85
C ALA A 33 1.01 -9.29 5.72
N HIS A 34 1.10 -8.15 5.02
CA HIS A 34 -0.07 -7.31 4.71
C HIS A 34 -1.05 -8.00 3.77
N ALA A 35 -0.56 -8.77 2.77
CA ALA A 35 -1.42 -9.53 1.86
C ALA A 35 -2.26 -10.55 2.63
N GLN A 36 -1.62 -11.34 3.49
CA GLN A 36 -2.28 -12.34 4.34
C GLN A 36 -3.29 -11.70 5.28
N HIS A 37 -2.91 -10.59 5.92
CA HIS A 37 -3.80 -9.85 6.82
C HIS A 37 -5.03 -9.31 6.07
N THR A 38 -4.83 -8.67 4.92
CA THR A 38 -5.91 -8.14 4.07
C THR A 38 -6.85 -9.24 3.61
N GLN A 39 -6.32 -10.42 3.25
CA GLN A 39 -7.13 -11.58 2.89
C GLN A 39 -7.96 -12.09 4.06
N ALA A 40 -7.40 -12.14 5.27
CA ALA A 40 -8.13 -12.52 6.48
C ALA A 40 -9.27 -11.53 6.78
N LEU A 41 -9.01 -10.23 6.67
CA LEU A 41 -10.01 -9.17 6.86
C LEU A 41 -11.17 -9.25 5.85
N LYS A 42 -10.90 -9.70 4.63
CA LYS A 42 -11.92 -9.88 3.57
C LYS A 42 -12.64 -11.23 3.62
N SER A 43 -12.20 -12.13 4.48
CA SER A 43 -12.81 -13.46 4.59
C SER A 43 -14.21 -13.35 5.21
N PRO A 44 -15.15 -14.24 4.84
CA PRO A 44 -16.51 -14.21 5.36
C PRO A 44 -16.54 -14.19 6.89
N SER A 45 -17.26 -13.24 7.48
CA SER A 45 -17.44 -13.13 8.93
C SER A 45 -18.84 -12.62 9.28
N SER A 46 -19.19 -12.64 10.56
CA SER A 46 -20.45 -12.08 11.08
C SER A 46 -20.44 -10.55 11.18
N SER A 47 -19.43 -9.88 10.61
CA SER A 47 -19.28 -8.43 10.65
C SER A 47 -18.92 -7.89 9.27
N THR A 48 -19.38 -6.68 8.96
CA THR A 48 -19.00 -5.99 7.72
C THR A 48 -17.77 -5.13 8.00
N LEU A 49 -16.72 -5.35 7.21
CA LEU A 49 -15.53 -4.51 7.20
C LEU A 49 -15.35 -3.91 5.82
N LEU A 50 -15.20 -2.59 5.75
CA LEU A 50 -14.90 -1.85 4.53
C LEU A 50 -13.46 -1.33 4.64
N VAL A 51 -12.58 -1.81 3.77
CA VAL A 51 -11.20 -1.34 3.64
C VAL A 51 -11.06 -0.71 2.26
N ALA A 52 -10.76 0.58 2.22
CA ALA A 52 -10.61 1.34 0.98
C ALA A 52 -9.22 2.00 0.97
N ASN A 53 -8.28 1.31 0.34
CA ASN A 53 -6.96 1.83 0.08
C ASN A 53 -6.92 2.35 -1.36
N THR A 54 -6.44 3.57 -1.56
CA THR A 54 -6.30 4.16 -2.90
C THR A 54 -4.93 4.81 -3.03
N ALA A 55 -4.31 4.64 -4.19
CA ALA A 55 -3.14 5.40 -4.60
C ALA A 55 -3.46 6.17 -5.88
N VAL A 56 -3.39 7.49 -5.81
CA VAL A 56 -3.59 8.36 -6.96
C VAL A 56 -2.24 8.83 -7.48
N VAL A 57 -2.01 8.68 -8.78
CA VAL A 57 -0.76 9.02 -9.45
C VAL A 57 -1.00 10.21 -10.37
N GLN A 58 -0.08 11.19 -10.34
CA GLN A 58 -0.09 12.31 -11.29
C GLN A 58 0.11 11.79 -12.73
N GLU A 59 -0.73 12.26 -13.65
CA GLU A 59 -0.55 12.02 -15.07
C GLU A 59 0.86 12.41 -15.56
N GLY A 60 1.46 11.53 -16.37
CA GLY A 60 2.80 11.71 -16.91
C GLY A 60 3.93 11.22 -15.98
N TYR A 61 3.64 10.76 -14.76
CA TYR A 61 4.66 10.17 -13.89
C TYR A 61 4.90 8.71 -14.24
N ASN A 62 6.18 8.35 -14.42
CA ASN A 62 6.58 6.97 -14.67
C ASN A 62 6.71 6.21 -13.35
N VAL A 63 5.66 5.48 -12.97
CA VAL A 63 5.66 4.64 -11.76
C VAL A 63 6.04 3.20 -12.12
N LEU A 64 6.87 2.59 -11.27
CA LEU A 64 7.28 1.19 -11.43
C LEU A 64 6.06 0.26 -11.36
N ARG A 65 5.92 -0.62 -12.36
CA ARG A 65 4.79 -1.56 -12.43
C ARG A 65 4.78 -2.50 -11.22
N GLU A 66 5.94 -2.91 -10.74
CA GLU A 66 6.12 -3.79 -9.59
C GLU A 66 5.58 -3.15 -8.30
N TYR A 67 5.76 -1.83 -8.17
CA TYR A 67 5.21 -1.09 -7.03
C TYR A 67 3.67 -1.07 -7.08
N LEU A 68 3.08 -0.78 -8.24
CA LEU A 68 1.62 -0.79 -8.40
C LEU A 68 1.01 -2.18 -8.16
N GLN A 69 1.68 -3.23 -8.64
CA GLN A 69 1.31 -4.62 -8.37
C GLN A 69 1.37 -4.92 -6.87
N THR A 70 2.41 -4.47 -6.17
CA THR A 70 2.54 -4.63 -4.72
C THR A 70 1.41 -3.94 -3.97
N LEU A 71 1.05 -2.70 -4.35
CA LEU A 71 -0.08 -1.98 -3.75
C LEU A 71 -1.40 -2.74 -3.91
N ASN A 72 -1.67 -3.25 -5.11
CA ASN A 72 -2.89 -4.00 -5.38
C ASN A 72 -2.92 -5.34 -4.63
N GLN A 73 -1.87 -6.15 -4.73
CA GLN A 73 -1.86 -7.51 -4.20
C GLN A 73 -1.71 -7.56 -2.67
N SER A 74 -0.87 -6.70 -2.11
CA SER A 74 -0.55 -6.74 -0.67
C SER A 74 -1.50 -5.91 0.17
N PHE A 75 -2.07 -4.84 -0.39
CA PHE A 75 -2.89 -3.90 0.37
C PHE A 75 -4.30 -3.75 -0.20
N SER A 76 -4.65 -4.49 -1.26
CA SER A 76 -5.93 -4.33 -1.98
C SER A 76 -6.21 -2.90 -2.40
N ALA A 77 -5.15 -2.16 -2.75
CA ALA A 77 -5.29 -0.78 -3.16
C ALA A 77 -5.84 -0.68 -4.58
N GLU A 78 -6.74 0.27 -4.77
CA GLU A 78 -7.11 0.77 -6.09
C GLU A 78 -6.09 1.81 -6.53
N VAL A 79 -5.69 1.76 -7.79
CA VAL A 79 -4.72 2.70 -8.36
C VAL A 79 -5.40 3.46 -9.49
N SER A 80 -5.38 4.79 -9.40
CA SER A 80 -5.85 5.67 -10.46
C SER A 80 -4.75 6.64 -10.89
N THR A 81 -4.84 7.10 -12.13
CA THR A 81 -3.98 8.15 -12.67
C THR A 81 -4.86 9.33 -13.04
N THR A 82 -4.48 10.53 -12.61
CA THR A 82 -5.26 11.74 -12.85
C THR A 82 -4.36 12.99 -12.84
N ASN A 83 -4.85 14.11 -13.34
CA ASN A 83 -4.17 15.39 -13.18
C ASN A 83 -4.46 15.99 -11.81
N LEU A 84 -3.50 15.86 -10.87
CA LEU A 84 -3.61 16.38 -9.51
C LEU A 84 -3.62 17.91 -9.43
N ALA A 85 -3.26 18.61 -10.50
CA ALA A 85 -3.39 20.07 -10.56
C ALA A 85 -4.84 20.52 -10.78
N ASP A 86 -5.74 19.62 -11.18
CA ASP A 86 -7.17 19.88 -11.29
C ASP A 86 -7.91 19.29 -10.07
N GLU A 87 -8.28 20.16 -9.13
CA GLU A 87 -8.96 19.77 -7.89
C GLU A 87 -10.31 19.07 -8.12
N GLN A 88 -10.93 19.25 -9.30
CA GLN A 88 -12.18 18.57 -9.65
C GLN A 88 -11.95 17.12 -10.07
N SER A 89 -10.75 16.78 -10.51
CA SER A 89 -10.38 15.45 -11.00
C SER A 89 -10.10 14.43 -9.88
N LEU A 90 -10.27 14.83 -8.61
CA LEU A 90 -10.12 14.01 -7.41
C LEU A 90 -11.45 13.66 -6.71
N ARG A 91 -12.59 14.14 -7.24
CA ARG A 91 -13.92 13.97 -6.66
C ARG A 91 -14.74 12.89 -7.33
#